data_AF-B0BUH4-F1
#
_entry.id   AF-B0BUH4-F1
#
_cell.length_a   1.000
_cell.length_b   1.000
_cell.length_c   1.000
_cell.angle_alpha   90.00
_cell.angle_beta   90.00
_cell.angle_gamma   90.00
#
_symmetry.space_group_name_H-M   'P 1'
#
loop_
_entity.id
_entity.type
_entity.pdbx_description
1 polymer ?
#
loop_
_entity_poly.entity_id
_entity_poly.type
_entity_poly.pdbx_seq_one_letter_code
_entity_poly.pdbx_strand_id
1 'polypeptide(L)'
;MECKTRSKYAQPLIGEHASPPKFCRNNSSNHLSIQATGSHLCGKDQYNTTYVFLNPDSFTLSYQVLGPQKDHNINTVFNRI
;
A
#
# COMPACT_ATOMS: atom_id res chain seq x y z
N MET A 1 -0.07 23.29 4.27
CA MET A 1 1.10 22.90 3.47
C MET A 1 0.73 21.60 2.77
N GLU A 2 0.47 21.64 1.46
CA GLU A 2 -0.03 20.49 0.69
C GLU A 2 1.12 19.52 0.36
N CYS A 3 0.98 18.24 0.69
CA CYS A 3 1.88 17.22 0.17
C CYS A 3 1.20 16.55 -1.03
N LYS A 4 1.58 16.97 -2.23
CA LYS A 4 1.02 16.51 -3.50
C LYS A 4 2.07 15.68 -4.23
N THR A 5 2.03 14.36 -4.08
CA THR A 5 2.88 13.45 -4.87
C THR A 5 2.15 13.11 -6.18
N ARG A 6 2.46 13.87 -7.23
CA ARG A 6 2.29 13.38 -8.61
C ARG A 6 3.50 12.50 -8.92
N SER A 7 3.30 11.19 -8.99
CA SER A 7 4.25 10.31 -9.69
C SER A 7 3.55 9.74 -10.91
N LYS A 8 3.90 10.28 -12.09
CA LYS A 8 3.62 9.62 -13.37
C LYS A 8 4.81 8.68 -13.59
N TYR A 9 4.54 7.39 -13.77
CA TYR A 9 5.52 6.33 -14.05
C TYR A 9 6.39 5.93 -12.85
N ALA A 10 5.88 4.99 -12.04
CA ALA A 10 6.73 4.11 -11.26
C ALA A 10 6.26 2.68 -11.51
N GLN A 11 6.89 2.00 -12.46
CA GLN A 11 6.80 0.55 -12.57
C GLN A 11 7.49 -0.05 -11.33
N PRO A 12 6.89 -0.99 -10.58
CA PRO A 12 7.60 -1.63 -9.50
C PRO A 12 8.54 -2.68 -10.13
N LEU A 13 9.80 -2.34 -10.32
CA LEU A 13 10.85 -3.34 -10.44
C LEU A 13 10.98 -4.02 -9.08
N ILE A 14 10.80 -5.34 -9.08
CA ILE A 14 10.96 -6.20 -7.92
C ILE A 14 12.44 -6.07 -7.50
N GLY A 15 12.73 -5.36 -6.40
CA GLY A 15 14.09 -5.27 -5.88
C GLY A 15 14.48 -4.02 -5.09
N GLU A 16 13.67 -2.95 -5.06
CA GLU A 16 14.06 -1.75 -4.31
C GLU A 16 13.47 -1.78 -2.90
N HIS A 17 14.35 -1.76 -1.89
CA HIS A 17 14.01 -1.47 -0.49
C HIS A 17 13.25 -0.14 -0.42
N ALA A 18 11.92 -0.20 -0.44
CA ALA A 18 11.10 0.96 -0.15
C ALA A 18 11.53 1.49 1.23
N SER A 19 12.02 2.73 1.25
CA SER A 19 12.36 3.42 2.50
C SER A 19 11.17 3.30 3.46
N PRO A 20 11.39 3.03 4.75
CA PRO A 20 10.29 2.84 5.70
C PRO A 20 9.31 4.01 5.61
N PRO A 21 7.99 3.75 5.57
CA PRO A 21 7.00 4.81 5.59
C PRO A 21 7.28 5.69 6.82
N LYS A 22 7.50 6.99 6.58
CA LYS A 22 7.68 7.96 7.67
C LYS A 22 6.33 8.09 8.38
N PHE A 23 6.23 7.54 9.59
CA PHE A 23 5.07 7.72 10.45
C PHE A 23 4.98 9.20 10.85
N CYS A 24 4.08 9.95 10.21
CA CYS A 24 3.72 11.30 10.65
C CYS A 24 2.91 11.17 11.93
N ARG A 25 3.54 11.41 13.08
CA ARG A 25 2.91 11.36 14.40
C ARG A 25 2.08 12.63 14.60
N ASN A 26 0.78 12.58 14.31
CA ASN A 26 -0.14 13.67 14.59
C ASN A 26 -0.70 13.52 16.02
N ASN A 27 -0.40 14.47 16.91
CA ASN A 27 -0.89 14.50 18.29
C ASN A 27 -2.31 15.05 18.37
N SER A 28 -3.25 14.41 17.67
CA SER A 28 -4.68 14.72 17.76
C SER A 28 -5.43 13.40 17.87
N SER A 29 -6.28 13.29 18.88
CA SER A 29 -6.99 12.11 19.38
C SER A 29 -8.01 11.44 18.42
N ASN A 30 -7.82 11.59 17.11
CA ASN A 30 -8.51 10.80 16.09
C ASN A 30 -7.46 9.96 15.38
N HIS A 31 -7.37 8.67 15.73
CA HIS A 31 -6.40 7.73 15.17
C HIS A 31 -6.73 7.46 13.69
N LEU A 32 -6.41 8.41 12.82
CA LEU A 32 -6.44 8.23 11.37
C LEU A 32 -5.41 7.15 11.05
N SER A 33 -5.89 5.95 10.72
CA SER A 33 -5.04 4.88 10.20
C SER A 33 -4.23 5.42 9.03
N ILE A 34 -2.91 5.31 9.10
CA ILE A 34 -2.05 5.70 7.98
C ILE A 34 -2.25 4.65 6.88
N GLN A 35 -2.47 5.08 5.66
CA GLN A 35 -2.68 4.19 4.52
C GLN A 35 -1.76 4.56 3.36
N ALA A 36 -1.35 3.55 2.60
CA ALA A 36 -0.65 3.71 1.33
C ALA A 36 -1.32 2.82 0.28
N THR A 37 -1.38 3.31 -0.96
CA THR A 37 -1.95 2.54 -2.07
C THR A 37 -0.96 2.43 -3.22
N GLY A 38 -1.15 1.40 -4.04
CA GLY A 38 -0.34 1.12 -5.22
C GLY A 38 -1.22 0.51 -6.30
N SER A 39 -0.86 0.74 -7.55
CA SER A 39 -1.52 0.11 -8.69
C SER A 39 -0.48 -0.27 -9.73
N HIS A 40 -0.62 -1.45 -10.31
CA HIS A 40 0.27 -1.98 -11.32
C HIS A 40 -0.55 -2.71 -12.39
N LEU A 41 -0.29 -2.39 -13.65
CA LEU A 41 -0.86 -3.10 -14.79
C LEU A 41 0.17 -4.10 -15.30
N CYS A 42 -0.17 -5.39 -15.28
CA CYS A 42 0.65 -6.45 -15.86
C CYS A 42 -0.18 -7.19 -16.93
N GLY A 43 0.15 -6.95 -18.20
CA GLY A 43 -0.66 -7.46 -19.31
C GLY A 43 -2.09 -6.92 -19.28
N LYS A 44 -3.07 -7.83 -19.16
CA LYS A 44 -4.50 -7.49 -19.05
C LYS A 44 -5.01 -7.48 -17.60
N ASP A 45 -4.13 -7.75 -16.65
CA ASP A 45 -4.49 -7.85 -15.24
C ASP A 45 -4.06 -6.57 -14.51
N GLN A 46 -5.00 -5.98 -13.79
CA GLN A 46 -4.78 -4.84 -12.90
C GLN A 46 -4.61 -5.33 -11.47
N TYR A 47 -3.51 -4.91 -10.87
CA TYR A 47 -3.11 -5.22 -9.52
C TYR A 47 -3.25 -3.95 -8.68
N ASN A 48 -4.15 -3.96 -7.70
CA ASN A 48 -4.34 -2.84 -6.78
C ASN A 48 -3.95 -3.26 -5.37
N THR A 49 -3.21 -2.40 -4.68
CA THR A 49 -2.65 -2.70 -3.36
C THR A 49 -3.05 -1.63 -2.36
N THR A 50 -3.48 -2.03 -1.18
CA THR A 50 -3.75 -1.11 -0.07
C THR A 50 -3.04 -1.62 1.17
N TYR A 51 -2.17 -0.77 1.74
CA TYR A 51 -1.50 -0.98 3.02
C TYR A 51 -2.22 -0.15 4.09
N VAL A 52 -2.55 -0.77 5.21
CA VAL A 52 -3.11 -0.07 6.39
C VAL A 52 -2.16 -0.29 7.57
N PHE A 53 -1.49 0.78 8.00
CA PHE A 53 -0.58 0.76 9.13
C PHE A 53 -1.39 0.90 10.42
N LEU A 54 -1.41 -0.16 11.23
CA LEU A 54 -2.21 -0.22 12.45
C LEU A 54 -1.44 0.38 13.63
N ASN A 55 -0.17 0.02 13.75
CA ASN A 55 0.76 0.49 14.79
C ASN A 55 2.23 0.27 14.30
N PRO A 56 3.26 0.62 15.09
CA PRO A 56 4.66 0.44 14.68
C PRO A 56 5.12 -0.99 14.41
N ASP A 57 4.35 -1.99 14.86
CA ASP A 57 4.68 -3.41 14.83
C ASP A 57 3.74 -4.24 13.94
N SER A 58 2.66 -3.65 13.42
CA SER A 58 1.76 -4.36 12.50
C SER A 58 1.09 -3.49 11.44
N PHE A 59 0.83 -4.13 10.30
CA PHE A 59 0.08 -3.57 9.19
C PHE A 59 -0.66 -4.66 8.42
N THR A 60 -1.72 -4.28 7.72
CA THR A 60 -2.42 -5.17 6.78
C THR A 60 -2.13 -4.77 5.34
N LEU A 61 -2.15 -5.76 4.44
CA LEU A 61 -2.07 -5.59 3.01
C LEU A 61 -3.30 -6.23 2.36
N SER A 62 -4.02 -5.47 1.55
CA SER A 62 -5.05 -5.97 0.64
C SER A 62 -4.53 -5.85 -0.79
N TYR A 63 -4.54 -6.95 -1.54
CA TYR A 63 -4.01 -7.06 -2.89
C TYR A 63 -5.08 -7.63 -3.81
N GLN A 64 -5.68 -6.76 -4.62
CA GLN A 64 -6.74 -7.11 -5.56
C GLN A 64 -6.17 -7.32 -6.96
N VAL A 65 -6.52 -8.44 -7.58
CA VAL A 65 -6.17 -8.76 -8.95
C VAL A 65 -7.43 -8.84 -9.79
N LEU A 66 -7.58 -7.92 -10.73
CA LEU A 66 -8.70 -7.83 -11.66
C LEU A 66 -8.21 -8.08 -13.09
N GLY A 67 -8.82 -9.02 -13.79
CA GLY A 67 -8.47 -9.35 -15.16
C GLY A 67 -9.51 -10.27 -15.79
N PRO A 68 -9.43 -10.54 -17.10
CA PRO A 68 -10.45 -11.30 -17.82
C PRO A 68 -10.71 -12.71 -17.27
N GLN A 69 -9.73 -13.28 -16.57
CA GLN A 69 -9.78 -14.63 -15.98
C GLN A 69 -9.46 -14.64 -14.49
N LYS A 70 -9.29 -13.47 -13.86
CA LYS A 70 -8.87 -13.35 -12.46
C LYS A 70 -9.69 -12.25 -11.81
N ASP A 71 -10.40 -12.58 -10.76
CA ASP A 71 -11.01 -11.60 -9.87
C ASP A 71 -10.89 -12.16 -8.45
N HIS A 72 -9.82 -11.78 -7.76
CA HIS A 72 -9.60 -12.22 -6.40
C HIS A 72 -8.89 -11.16 -5.58
N ASN A 73 -9.11 -11.25 -4.27
CA ASN A 73 -8.47 -10.39 -3.29
C ASN A 73 -7.67 -11.26 -2.30
N ILE A 74 -6.43 -10.85 -2.06
CA ILE A 74 -5.53 -11.47 -1.10
C ILE A 74 -5.37 -10.49 0.06
N ASN A 75 -5.70 -10.94 1.27
CA ASN A 75 -5.52 -10.14 2.47
C ASN A 75 -4.44 -10.79 3.35
N THR A 76 -3.47 -9.99 3.77
CA THR A 76 -2.33 -10.46 4.58
C THR A 76 -2.13 -9.53 5.77
N VAL A 77 -1.79 -10.12 6.92
CA VAL A 77 -1.43 -9.39 8.13
C VAL A 77 0.06 -9.61 8.39
N PHE A 78 0.80 -8.52 8.56
CA PHE A 78 2.21 -8.55 8.91
C PHE A 78 2.37 -8.12 10.36
N ASN A 79 3.08 -8.93 11.14
CA ASN A 79 3.42 -8.66 12.52
C ASN A 79 4.94 -8.73 12.68
N ARG A 80 5.53 -7.77 13.41
CA ARG A 80 6.91 -7.87 13.90
C ARG A 80 6.95 -8.90 15.03
N ILE A 81 7.97 -9.76 15.02
CA ILE A 81 8.26 -10.77 16.06
C ILE A 81 9.53 -10.33 16.79
#